data_AF-A0A965K1N9-F1
#
_entry.id   AF-A0A965K1N9-F1
#
_cell.length_a   1.000
_cell.length_b   1.000
_cell.length_c   1.000
_cell.angle_alpha   90.00
_cell.angle_beta   90.00
_cell.angle_gamma   90.00
#
_symmetry.space_group_name_H-M   'P 1'
#
loop_
_entity.id
_entity.type
_entity.pdbx_description
1 polymer ?
#
loop_
_entity_poly.entity_id
_entity_poly.type
_entity_poly.pdbx_seq_one_letter_code
_entity_poly.pdbx_strand_id
1 'polypeptide(L)'
;EEIRYGDNDRLAALVANLVGATRLILLTDTPGLLTSDPRLDPNATLIAEVQNLDDEITSAASGSTSGVGSGGMASKVAAARMAQWSGITTVIAPAREGRVVERVLGEEVGLGTTVRPRSERLSARKAWIAFALPTKGSLVVNEGAAEALERDGRSLLAVGVVRTTGAFSAGEAVELYSEAGRLIAKGVVRVSHDALGETDVVVHRDELVVLA
;
A
#
# COMPACT_ATOMS: atom_id res chain seq x y z
N GLU A 1 -22.95 -4.26 -4.42
CA GLU A 1 -21.56 -3.84 -4.20
C GLU A 1 -20.73 -4.52 -5.28
N GLU A 2 -20.26 -3.75 -6.25
CA GLU A 2 -19.73 -4.26 -7.51
C GLU A 2 -18.22 -4.50 -7.36
N ILE A 3 -17.75 -5.71 -7.68
CA ILE A 3 -16.32 -6.07 -7.65
C ILE A 3 -15.59 -5.17 -8.65
N ARG A 4 -14.75 -4.25 -8.16
CA ARG A 4 -13.94 -3.39 -9.02
C ARG A 4 -12.66 -4.14 -9.40
N TYR A 5 -12.28 -4.11 -10.68
CA TYR A 5 -11.08 -4.80 -11.19
C TYR A 5 -9.78 -4.48 -10.44
N GLY A 6 -9.63 -3.27 -9.88
CA GLY A 6 -8.46 -2.90 -9.07
C GLY A 6 -8.38 -3.60 -7.71
N ASP A 7 -9.47 -4.19 -7.23
CA ASP A 7 -9.46 -4.99 -6.00
C ASP A 7 -8.78 -6.34 -6.22
N ASN A 8 -8.79 -6.88 -7.44
CA ASN A 8 -8.14 -8.16 -7.71
C ASN A 8 -6.62 -8.08 -7.59
N ASP A 9 -5.98 -6.97 -7.96
CA ASP A 9 -4.54 -6.79 -7.77
C ASP A 9 -4.18 -6.82 -6.27
N ARG A 10 -4.96 -6.09 -5.45
CA ARG A 10 -4.79 -6.08 -3.99
C ARG A 10 -5.06 -7.45 -3.39
N LEU A 11 -6.16 -8.10 -3.78
CA LEU A 11 -6.49 -9.46 -3.35
C LEU A 11 -5.39 -10.43 -3.72
N ALA A 12 -4.81 -10.34 -4.92
CA ALA A 12 -3.71 -11.19 -5.35
C ALA A 12 -2.48 -11.03 -4.45
N ALA A 13 -2.12 -9.79 -4.06
CA ALA A 13 -1.03 -9.56 -3.11
C ALA A 13 -1.35 -10.06 -1.68
N LEU A 14 -2.59 -9.97 -1.23
CA LEU A 14 -3.01 -10.55 0.06
C LEU A 14 -2.96 -12.08 0.04
N VAL A 15 -3.47 -12.70 -1.03
CA VAL A 15 -3.43 -14.16 -1.22
C VAL A 15 -1.99 -14.63 -1.30
N ALA A 16 -1.13 -13.92 -2.05
CA ALA A 16 0.29 -14.23 -2.14
C ALA A 16 0.98 -14.21 -0.76
N ASN A 17 0.68 -13.22 0.09
CA ASN A 17 1.16 -13.21 1.47
C ASN A 17 0.60 -14.39 2.27
N LEU A 18 -0.72 -14.61 2.22
CA LEU A 18 -1.41 -15.66 2.98
C LEU A 18 -0.86 -17.06 2.68
N VAL A 19 -0.54 -17.37 1.42
CA VAL A 19 0.00 -18.67 1.01
C VAL A 19 1.53 -18.75 1.09
N GLY A 20 2.20 -17.68 1.55
CA GLY A 20 3.67 -17.63 1.62
C GLY A 20 4.35 -17.69 0.25
N ALA A 21 3.75 -17.09 -0.77
CA ALA A 21 4.31 -17.07 -2.12
C ALA A 21 5.65 -16.33 -2.18
N THR A 22 6.58 -16.84 -2.98
CA THR A 22 7.87 -16.16 -3.23
C THR A 22 7.77 -15.14 -4.37
N ARG A 23 6.78 -15.31 -5.25
CA ARG A 23 6.50 -14.42 -6.38
C ARG A 23 5.03 -14.12 -6.55
N LEU A 24 4.72 -12.90 -6.96
CA LEU A 24 3.43 -12.46 -7.47
C LEU A 24 3.61 -11.99 -8.92
N ILE A 25 2.84 -12.52 -9.86
CA ILE A 25 2.89 -12.11 -11.26
C ILE A 25 1.58 -11.38 -11.59
N LEU A 26 1.68 -10.10 -11.91
CA LEU A 26 0.55 -9.27 -12.31
C LEU A 26 0.61 -9.09 -13.83
N LEU A 27 -0.25 -9.81 -14.55
CA LEU A 27 -0.33 -9.71 -16.00
C LEU A 27 -1.12 -8.46 -16.41
N THR A 28 -0.59 -7.71 -17.37
CA THR A 28 -1.16 -6.42 -17.82
C THR A 28 -1.13 -6.29 -19.34
N ASP A 29 -1.89 -5.35 -19.90
CA ASP A 29 -1.91 -5.05 -21.33
C ASP A 29 -0.78 -4.13 -21.79
N THR A 30 0.00 -3.57 -20.86
CA THR A 30 1.21 -2.79 -21.10
C THR A 30 2.48 -3.65 -20.99
N PRO A 31 3.64 -3.17 -21.48
CA PRO A 31 4.92 -3.88 -21.27
C PRO A 31 5.31 -4.02 -19.80
N GLY A 32 4.80 -3.17 -18.91
CA GLY A 32 5.16 -3.11 -17.49
C GLY A 32 4.89 -1.71 -16.94
N LEU A 33 5.59 -1.33 -15.87
CA LEU A 33 5.64 0.05 -15.37
C LEU A 33 6.60 0.87 -16.24
N LEU A 34 6.13 2.01 -16.73
CA LEU A 34 6.89 2.91 -17.60
C LEU A 34 7.34 4.15 -16.82
N THR A 35 8.40 4.82 -17.30
CA THR A 35 8.92 6.08 -16.73
C THR A 35 7.91 7.23 -16.76
N SER A 36 6.95 7.17 -17.69
CA SER A 36 5.93 8.18 -17.96
C SER A 36 4.75 7.54 -18.72
N ASP A 37 3.62 8.25 -18.83
CA ASP A 37 2.50 7.77 -19.66
C ASP A 37 2.89 7.82 -21.14
N PRO A 38 2.96 6.69 -21.87
CA PRO A 38 3.39 6.64 -23.26
C PRO A 38 2.44 7.36 -24.22
N ARG A 39 1.21 7.68 -23.78
CA ARG A 39 0.26 8.49 -24.56
C ARG A 39 0.64 9.97 -24.56
N LEU A 40 1.41 10.41 -23.57
CA LEU A 40 1.83 11.80 -23.36
C LEU A 40 3.32 12.00 -23.67
N ASP A 41 4.13 10.98 -23.41
CA ASP A 41 5.57 11.00 -23.63
C ASP A 41 6.00 9.83 -24.54
N PRO A 42 6.36 10.11 -25.81
CA PRO A 42 6.81 9.06 -26.73
C PRO A 42 8.16 8.45 -26.33
N ASN A 43 8.91 9.08 -25.41
CA ASN A 43 10.16 8.56 -24.88
C ASN A 43 9.96 7.72 -23.61
N ALA A 44 8.72 7.40 -23.23
CA ALA A 44 8.44 6.53 -22.09
C ALA A 44 9.14 5.18 -22.27
N THR A 45 9.96 4.81 -21.30
CA THR A 45 10.72 3.55 -21.31
C THR A 45 10.29 2.63 -20.18
N LEU A 46 10.52 1.33 -20.34
CA LEU A 46 10.22 0.32 -19.32
C LEU A 46 11.16 0.47 -18.13
N ILE A 47 10.60 0.55 -16.93
CA ILE A 47 11.34 0.39 -15.69
C ILE A 47 11.52 -1.11 -15.48
N ALA A 48 12.70 -1.65 -15.78
CA ALA A 48 12.94 -3.09 -15.70
C ALA A 48 12.95 -3.62 -14.26
N GLU A 49 13.46 -2.82 -13.33
CA GLU A 49 13.57 -3.21 -11.92
C GLU A 49 13.31 -2.03 -10.98
N VAL A 50 12.62 -2.31 -9.88
CA VAL A 50 12.35 -1.38 -8.78
C VAL A 50 12.80 -2.02 -7.47
N GLN A 51 13.76 -1.38 -6.81
CA GLN A 51 14.27 -1.82 -5.51
C GLN A 51 13.39 -1.35 -4.35
N ASN A 52 12.79 -0.16 -4.46
CA ASN A 52 11.89 0.40 -3.45
C ASN A 52 10.74 1.11 -4.16
N LEU A 53 9.50 0.68 -3.92
CA LEU A 53 8.32 1.46 -4.28
C LEU A 53 8.05 2.46 -3.16
N ASP A 54 8.59 3.66 -3.34
CA ASP A 54 8.27 4.82 -2.53
C ASP A 54 7.03 5.56 -3.07
N ASP A 55 6.64 6.60 -2.34
CA ASP A 55 5.48 7.42 -2.70
C ASP A 55 5.71 8.18 -4.02
N GLU A 56 6.95 8.46 -4.40
CA GLU A 56 7.29 9.15 -5.65
C GLU A 56 6.99 8.28 -6.87
N ILE A 57 7.45 7.03 -6.88
CA ILE A 57 7.14 6.08 -7.96
C ILE A 57 5.65 5.74 -7.97
N THR A 58 5.02 5.62 -6.79
CA THR A 58 3.58 5.36 -6.67
C THR A 58 2.76 6.53 -7.24
N SER A 59 3.17 7.78 -6.97
CA SER A 59 2.51 9.00 -7.45
C SER A 59 2.68 9.16 -8.97
N ALA A 60 3.89 8.91 -9.50
CA ALA A 60 4.14 8.92 -10.95
C ALA A 60 3.26 7.91 -11.70
N ALA A 61 3.06 6.72 -11.14
CA ALA A 61 2.16 5.70 -11.69
C ALA A 61 0.67 6.06 -11.57
N SER A 62 0.31 6.97 -10.66
CA SER A 62 -1.05 7.46 -10.42
C SER A 62 -1.44 8.61 -11.36
N GLY A 63 -0.45 9.32 -11.92
CA GLY A 63 -0.63 10.43 -12.85
C GLY A 63 -1.17 10.06 -14.23
N SER A 64 -1.38 8.75 -14.52
CA SER A 64 -2.10 8.30 -15.71
C SER A 64 -3.59 8.64 -15.58
N THR A 65 -3.97 9.88 -15.91
CA THR A 65 -5.35 10.36 -15.99
C THR A 65 -6.08 9.67 -17.14
N SER A 66 -6.51 8.44 -16.91
CA SER A 66 -7.69 7.89 -17.58
C SER A 66 -8.73 7.59 -16.52
N GLY A 67 -9.87 8.25 -16.67
CA GLY A 67 -10.87 8.48 -15.64
C GLY A 67 -11.43 7.21 -14.98
N VAL A 68 -11.82 7.40 -13.72
CA VAL A 68 -12.95 6.75 -13.04
C VAL A 68 -13.35 5.37 -13.59
N GLY A 69 -12.70 4.32 -13.06
CA GLY A 69 -13.14 2.92 -13.15
C GLY A 69 -12.06 1.94 -13.67
N SER A 70 -11.92 0.79 -13.00
CA SER A 70 -11.40 -0.49 -13.56
C SER A 70 -9.91 -0.94 -13.49
N GLY A 71 -9.08 -0.53 -12.51
CA GLY A 71 -7.85 -1.31 -12.19
C GLY A 71 -6.66 -1.17 -13.15
N GLY A 72 -6.13 0.05 -13.27
CA GLY A 72 -4.98 0.40 -14.13
C GLY A 72 -3.59 0.05 -13.57
N MET A 73 -2.57 0.83 -13.94
CA MET A 73 -1.21 0.65 -13.45
C MET A 73 -1.10 0.98 -11.95
N ALA A 74 -1.82 2.00 -11.48
CA ALA A 74 -1.83 2.38 -10.07
C ALA A 74 -2.24 1.24 -9.11
N SER A 75 -3.23 0.41 -9.47
CA SER A 75 -3.62 -0.73 -8.62
C SER A 75 -2.55 -1.84 -8.60
N LYS A 76 -1.86 -2.07 -9.71
CA LYS A 76 -0.73 -3.01 -9.80
C LYS A 76 0.46 -2.55 -9.00
N VAL A 77 0.79 -1.26 -9.07
CA VAL A 77 1.85 -0.66 -8.25
C VAL A 77 1.50 -0.72 -6.77
N ALA A 78 0.25 -0.43 -6.38
CA ALA A 78 -0.20 -0.58 -4.99
C ALA A 78 -0.11 -2.04 -4.50
N ALA A 79 -0.52 -3.00 -5.32
CA ALA A 79 -0.38 -4.43 -5.01
C ALA A 79 1.08 -4.86 -4.90
N ALA A 80 1.93 -4.41 -5.83
CA ALA A 80 3.36 -4.68 -5.80
C ALA A 80 4.05 -4.09 -4.57
N ARG A 81 3.65 -2.88 -4.13
CA ARG A 81 4.13 -2.26 -2.89
C ARG A 81 3.74 -3.09 -1.67
N MET A 82 2.49 -3.56 -1.60
CA MET A 82 2.04 -4.43 -0.52
C MET A 82 2.80 -5.78 -0.50
N ALA A 83 3.00 -6.39 -1.67
CA ALA A 83 3.76 -7.62 -1.83
C ALA A 83 5.25 -7.43 -1.48
N GLN A 84 5.84 -6.28 -1.83
CA GLN A 84 7.21 -5.93 -1.48
C GLN A 84 7.42 -5.90 0.04
N TRP A 85 6.51 -5.27 0.80
CA TRP A 85 6.52 -5.29 2.26
C TRP A 85 6.17 -6.65 2.86
N SER A 86 5.65 -7.57 2.05
CA SER A 86 5.38 -8.96 2.42
C SER A 86 6.57 -9.89 2.16
N GLY A 87 7.68 -9.38 1.62
CA GLY A 87 8.83 -10.19 1.24
C GLY A 87 8.65 -10.95 -0.08
N ILE A 88 7.72 -10.51 -0.93
CA ILE A 88 7.35 -11.18 -2.18
C ILE A 88 7.89 -10.39 -3.37
N THR A 89 8.60 -11.08 -4.27
CA THR A 89 9.01 -10.47 -5.55
C THR A 89 7.80 -10.31 -6.44
N THR A 90 7.49 -9.10 -6.91
CA THR A 90 6.36 -8.89 -7.82
C THR A 90 6.88 -8.62 -9.22
N VAL A 91 6.25 -9.22 -10.24
CA VAL A 91 6.57 -8.94 -11.65
C VAL A 91 5.31 -8.46 -12.34
N ILE A 92 5.34 -7.24 -12.87
CA ILE A 92 4.29 -6.67 -13.72
C ILE A 92 4.69 -6.93 -15.17
N ALA A 93 4.03 -7.86 -15.85
CA ALA A 93 4.44 -8.38 -17.15
C ALA A 93 3.32 -8.33 -18.21
N PRO A 94 3.67 -8.24 -19.50
CA PRO A 94 2.69 -8.18 -20.58
C PRO A 94 1.97 -9.53 -20.76
N ALA A 95 0.65 -9.53 -20.63
CA ALA A 95 -0.20 -10.72 -20.68
C ALA A 95 -0.17 -11.47 -22.02
N ARG A 96 0.19 -10.75 -23.11
CA ARG A 96 0.17 -11.28 -24.48
C ARG A 96 1.50 -11.87 -24.94
N GLU A 97 2.55 -11.78 -24.12
CA GLU A 97 3.84 -12.40 -24.42
C GLU A 97 3.76 -13.92 -24.33
N GLY A 98 4.34 -14.62 -25.31
CA GLY A 98 4.33 -16.07 -25.36
C GLY A 98 5.08 -16.67 -24.16
N ARG A 99 4.45 -17.63 -23.47
CA ARG A 99 5.00 -18.31 -22.27
C ARG A 99 5.44 -17.33 -21.16
N VAL A 100 4.77 -16.18 -21.04
CA VAL A 100 5.16 -15.11 -20.10
C VAL A 100 5.37 -15.61 -18.67
N VAL A 101 4.49 -16.48 -18.15
CA VAL A 101 4.63 -17.01 -16.78
C VAL A 101 5.90 -17.85 -16.63
N GLU A 102 6.17 -18.76 -17.55
CA GLU A 102 7.38 -19.61 -17.53
C GLU A 102 8.65 -18.76 -17.63
N ARG A 103 8.65 -17.75 -18.51
CA ARG A 103 9.78 -16.84 -18.71
C ARG A 103 10.04 -15.96 -17.47
N VAL A 104 8.98 -15.47 -16.82
CA VAL A 104 9.09 -14.74 -15.55
C VAL A 104 9.63 -15.64 -14.43
N LEU A 105 9.18 -16.90 -14.36
CA LEU A 105 9.70 -17.87 -13.39
C LEU A 105 11.15 -18.27 -13.69
N GLY A 106 11.55 -18.26 -14.96
CA GLY A 106 12.93 -18.41 -15.42
C GLY A 106 13.80 -17.16 -15.26
N GLU A 107 13.29 -16.10 -14.63
CA GLU A 107 14.00 -14.84 -14.37
C GLU A 107 14.50 -14.12 -15.64
N GLU A 108 13.75 -14.20 -16.73
CA GLU A 108 14.12 -13.49 -17.96
C GLU A 108 14.22 -11.97 -17.74
N VAL A 109 15.39 -11.41 -18.03
CA VAL A 109 15.69 -9.99 -17.83
C VAL A 109 14.92 -9.15 -18.83
N GLY A 110 14.25 -8.09 -18.34
CA GLY A 110 13.52 -7.15 -19.19
C GLY A 110 12.10 -7.59 -19.57
N LEU A 111 11.63 -8.74 -19.07
CA LEU A 111 10.25 -9.17 -19.23
C LEU A 111 9.33 -8.45 -18.23
N GLY A 112 9.07 -7.17 -18.52
CA GLY A 112 8.29 -6.27 -17.69
C GLY A 112 9.08 -5.68 -16.52
N THR A 113 8.36 -5.33 -15.45
CA THR A 113 8.93 -4.65 -14.28
C THR A 113 9.01 -5.60 -13.10
N THR A 114 10.21 -5.82 -12.58
CA THR A 114 10.43 -6.59 -11.35
C THR A 114 10.54 -5.66 -10.14
N VAL A 115 9.66 -5.83 -9.16
CA VAL A 115 9.71 -5.16 -7.86
C VAL A 115 10.32 -6.11 -6.85
N ARG A 116 11.46 -5.74 -6.28
CA ARG A 116 12.20 -6.56 -5.33
C ARG A 116 11.61 -6.46 -3.92
N PRO A 117 11.62 -7.55 -3.14
CA PRO A 117 11.13 -7.54 -1.77
C PRO A 117 12.04 -6.69 -0.88
N ARG A 118 11.48 -6.14 0.21
CA ARG A 118 12.29 -5.50 1.25
C ARG A 118 12.86 -6.56 2.21
N SER A 119 13.98 -6.20 2.84
CA SER A 119 14.55 -6.96 3.96
C SER A 119 13.60 -6.97 5.17
N GLU A 120 12.99 -5.81 5.45
CA GLU A 120 11.97 -5.62 6.47
C GLU A 120 10.60 -6.06 5.95
N ARG A 121 9.88 -6.84 6.77
CA ARG A 121 8.59 -7.42 6.40
C ARG A 121 7.49 -6.99 7.37
N LEU A 122 6.34 -6.66 6.81
CA LEU A 122 5.08 -6.51 7.52
C LEU A 122 4.31 -7.84 7.47
N SER A 123 3.54 -8.12 8.52
CA SER A 123 2.52 -9.18 8.46
C SER A 123 1.45 -8.84 7.41
N ALA A 124 0.74 -9.84 6.88
CA ALA A 124 -0.34 -9.64 5.92
C ALA A 124 -1.33 -8.56 6.37
N ARG A 125 -1.72 -8.62 7.66
CA ARG A 125 -2.65 -7.69 8.27
C ARG A 125 -2.12 -6.27 8.28
N LYS A 126 -0.84 -6.07 8.65
CA LYS A 126 -0.21 -4.74 8.67
C LYS A 126 0.01 -4.21 7.25
N ALA A 127 0.45 -5.04 6.31
CA ALA A 127 0.56 -4.64 4.92
C ALA A 127 -0.79 -4.20 4.33
N TRP A 128 -1.88 -4.88 4.68
CA TRP A 128 -3.24 -4.48 4.29
C TRP A 128 -3.65 -3.13 4.88
N ILE A 129 -3.41 -2.91 6.16
CA ILE A 129 -3.72 -1.62 6.84
C ILE A 129 -2.97 -0.48 6.16
N ALA A 130 -1.67 -0.66 5.91
CA ALA A 130 -0.83 0.36 5.33
C ALA A 130 -1.27 0.73 3.90
N PHE A 131 -1.43 -0.28 3.02
CA PHE A 131 -1.46 -0.02 1.57
C PHE A 131 -2.80 -0.30 0.88
N ALA A 132 -3.67 -1.12 1.47
CA ALA A 132 -4.90 -1.57 0.80
C ALA A 132 -6.17 -0.97 1.43
N LEU A 133 -6.18 -0.74 2.74
CA LEU A 133 -7.35 -0.24 3.45
C LEU A 133 -7.55 1.27 3.21
N PRO A 134 -8.68 1.73 2.67
CA PRO A 134 -8.92 3.16 2.44
C PRO A 134 -9.00 3.94 3.77
N THR A 135 -8.35 5.09 3.82
CA THR A 135 -8.41 6.00 4.97
C THR A 135 -9.75 6.74 5.01
N LYS A 136 -10.40 6.82 6.17
CA LYS A 136 -11.71 7.48 6.39
C LYS A 136 -11.63 8.77 7.21
N GLY A 137 -10.51 9.00 7.86
CA GLY A 137 -10.22 10.23 8.60
C GLY A 137 -8.80 10.24 9.12
N SER A 138 -8.50 11.22 9.95
CA SER A 138 -7.18 11.37 10.55
C SER A 138 -7.23 11.81 11.99
N LEU A 139 -6.18 11.46 12.72
CA LEU A 139 -5.92 11.81 14.11
C LEU A 139 -4.62 12.60 14.17
N VAL A 140 -4.63 13.73 14.86
CA VAL A 140 -3.39 14.40 15.28
C VAL A 140 -3.06 13.91 16.68
N VAL A 141 -1.83 13.46 16.86
CA VAL A 141 -1.34 12.94 18.15
C VAL A 141 -0.28 13.87 18.73
N ASN A 142 -0.24 13.96 20.06
CA ASN A 142 0.76 14.76 20.75
C ASN A 142 2.16 14.16 20.61
N GLU A 143 3.19 14.93 20.96
CA GLU A 143 4.60 14.53 20.85
C GLU A 143 4.89 13.21 21.60
N GLY A 144 4.41 13.04 22.83
CA GLY A 144 4.64 11.82 23.61
C GLY A 144 4.01 10.57 22.99
N ALA A 145 2.83 10.70 22.38
CA ALA A 145 2.20 9.63 21.62
C ALA A 145 2.96 9.35 20.32
N ALA A 146 3.40 10.38 19.60
CA ALA A 146 4.21 10.22 18.39
C ALA A 146 5.50 9.42 18.68
N GLU A 147 6.26 9.81 19.71
CA GLU A 147 7.47 9.10 20.11
C GLU A 147 7.19 7.64 20.52
N ALA A 148 6.13 7.40 21.29
CA ALA A 148 5.74 6.05 21.72
C ALA A 148 5.35 5.14 20.55
N LEU A 149 4.75 5.70 19.49
CA LEU A 149 4.43 4.97 18.28
C LEU A 149 5.70 4.62 17.50
N GLU A 150 6.56 5.61 17.25
CA GLU A 150 7.74 5.46 16.40
C GLU A 150 8.84 4.61 17.03
N ARG A 151 9.10 4.77 18.33
CA ARG A 151 10.21 4.08 19.01
C ARG A 151 9.82 2.72 19.57
N ASP A 152 8.64 2.64 20.17
CA ASP A 152 8.25 1.47 20.97
C ASP A 152 7.17 0.61 20.29
N GLY A 153 6.59 1.06 19.17
CA GLY A 153 5.51 0.36 18.48
C GLY A 153 4.28 0.13 19.38
N ARG A 154 3.96 1.08 20.25
CA ARG A 154 2.86 0.97 21.22
C ARG A 154 1.50 1.22 20.57
N SER A 155 0.43 0.94 21.32
CA SER A 155 -0.93 1.32 20.95
C SER A 155 -1.11 2.83 21.12
N LEU A 156 -1.98 3.44 20.31
CA LEU A 156 -2.41 4.82 20.50
C LEU A 156 -3.48 4.86 21.60
N LEU A 157 -3.19 5.59 22.67
CA LEU A 157 -4.15 5.87 23.74
C LEU A 157 -4.96 7.14 23.45
N ALA A 158 -6.19 7.22 23.96
CA ALA A 158 -7.06 8.38 23.75
C ALA A 158 -6.46 9.69 24.29
N VAL A 159 -5.76 9.63 25.42
CA VAL A 159 -5.03 10.79 25.98
C VAL A 159 -3.95 11.35 25.03
N GLY A 160 -3.50 10.55 24.07
CA GLY A 160 -2.53 10.96 23.06
C GLY A 160 -3.14 11.71 21.87
N VAL A 161 -4.47 11.72 21.72
CA VAL A 161 -5.16 12.32 20.57
C VAL A 161 -5.49 13.78 20.88
N VAL A 162 -5.00 14.69 20.03
CA VAL A 162 -5.16 16.15 20.17
C VAL A 162 -6.31 16.67 19.30
N ARG A 163 -6.46 16.11 18.10
CA ARG A 163 -7.49 16.53 17.14
C ARG A 163 -7.90 15.39 16.24
N THR A 164 -9.15 15.39 15.82
CA THR A 164 -9.70 14.43 14.87
C THR A 164 -10.29 15.15 13.66
N THR A 165 -10.20 14.51 12.49
CA THR A 165 -10.77 14.99 11.23
C THR A 165 -11.45 13.85 10.51
N GLY A 166 -12.61 14.11 9.91
CA GLY A 166 -13.39 13.12 9.15
C GLY A 166 -14.51 12.48 9.97
N ALA A 167 -15.19 11.50 9.38
CA ALA A 167 -16.27 10.76 10.01
C ALA A 167 -15.99 9.27 9.84
N PHE A 168 -15.32 8.69 10.83
CA PHE A 168 -14.95 7.28 10.84
C PHE A 168 -15.71 6.51 11.93
N SER A 169 -15.95 5.24 11.66
CA SER A 169 -16.56 4.27 12.57
C SER A 169 -15.52 3.29 13.10
N ALA A 170 -15.84 2.60 14.20
CA ALA A 170 -15.04 1.46 14.66
C ALA A 170 -14.78 0.46 13.53
N GLY A 171 -13.53 0.02 13.38
CA GLY A 171 -13.08 -0.88 12.32
C GLY A 171 -12.61 -0.19 11.03
N GLU A 172 -12.72 1.15 10.93
CA GLU A 172 -12.21 1.89 9.78
C GLU A 172 -10.78 2.39 9.97
N ALA A 173 -10.06 2.59 8.87
CA ALA A 173 -8.69 3.12 8.91
C ALA A 173 -8.64 4.64 9.08
N VAL A 174 -7.69 5.07 9.88
CA VAL A 174 -7.30 6.48 10.04
C VAL A 174 -5.80 6.65 9.88
N GLU A 175 -5.41 7.82 9.41
CA GLU A 175 -4.01 8.27 9.39
C GLU A 175 -3.68 9.05 10.65
N LEU A 176 -2.47 8.87 11.17
CA LEU A 176 -1.99 9.48 12.40
C LEU A 176 -0.91 10.48 12.05
N TYR A 177 -1.14 11.75 12.40
CA TYR A 177 -0.24 12.86 12.14
C TYR A 177 0.36 13.40 13.44
N SER A 178 1.61 13.85 13.37
CA SER A 178 2.18 14.68 14.44
C SER A 178 1.50 16.06 14.47
N GLU A 179 1.69 16.79 15.57
CA GLU A 179 1.26 18.21 15.66
C GLU A 179 1.94 19.09 14.59
N ALA A 180 3.12 18.70 14.11
CA ALA A 180 3.82 19.34 13.01
C ALA A 180 3.27 18.96 11.61
N GLY A 181 2.23 18.12 11.54
CA GLY A 181 1.59 17.71 10.29
C GLY A 181 2.31 16.59 9.52
N ARG A 182 3.28 15.91 10.14
CA ARG A 182 3.97 14.75 9.53
C ARG A 182 3.12 13.49 9.70
N LEU A 183 2.91 12.73 8.63
CA LEU A 183 2.29 11.40 8.71
C LEU A 183 3.24 10.46 9.46
N ILE A 184 2.78 9.91 10.58
CA ILE A 184 3.55 9.00 11.43
C ILE A 184 3.15 7.56 11.14
N ALA A 185 1.84 7.29 11.12
CA ALA A 185 1.32 5.94 11.10
C ALA A 185 -0.06 5.87 10.45
N LYS A 186 -0.50 4.66 10.16
CA LYS A 186 -1.87 4.34 9.77
C LYS A 186 -2.38 3.17 10.60
N GLY A 187 -3.64 3.21 11.00
CA GLY A 187 -4.20 2.16 11.83
C GLY A 187 -5.72 2.09 11.81
N VAL A 188 -6.26 1.03 12.40
CA VAL A 188 -7.70 0.76 12.47
C VAL A 188 -8.24 1.15 13.84
N VAL A 189 -9.20 2.08 13.87
CA VAL A 189 -9.78 2.56 15.13
C VAL A 189 -10.70 1.51 15.77
N ARG A 190 -10.72 1.48 17.10
CA ARG A 190 -11.62 0.60 17.87
C ARG A 190 -12.97 1.25 18.20
N VAL A 191 -13.06 2.56 18.04
CA VAL A 191 -14.24 3.36 18.38
C VAL A 191 -14.55 4.34 17.25
N SER A 192 -15.80 4.77 17.17
CA SER A 192 -16.24 5.81 16.25
C SER A 192 -15.75 7.19 16.69
N HIS A 193 -15.74 8.14 15.77
CA HIS A 193 -15.26 9.51 15.97
C HIS A 193 -15.87 10.20 17.21
N ASP A 194 -17.16 10.00 17.44
CA ASP A 194 -17.95 10.55 18.54
C ASP A 194 -17.70 9.89 19.91
N ALA A 195 -17.11 8.69 19.93
CA ALA A 195 -16.89 7.88 21.14
C ALA A 195 -15.41 7.80 21.57
N LEU A 196 -14.54 8.67 21.06
CA LEU A 196 -13.10 8.63 21.37
C LEU A 196 -12.78 8.81 22.86
N GLY A 197 -13.59 9.58 23.59
CA GLY A 197 -13.43 9.78 25.03
C GLY A 197 -13.89 8.60 25.89
N GLU A 198 -14.48 7.57 25.29
CA GLU A 198 -15.05 6.41 25.99
C GLU A 198 -14.12 5.19 26.01
N THR A 199 -12.92 5.28 25.41
CA THR A 199 -11.92 4.21 25.38
C THR A 199 -10.56 4.70 25.83
N ASP A 200 -9.80 3.83 26.49
CA ASP A 200 -8.38 4.10 26.76
C ASP A 200 -7.53 3.91 25.50
N VAL A 201 -7.83 2.91 24.67
CA VAL A 201 -7.06 2.53 23.48
C VAL A 201 -7.88 2.84 22.22
N VAL A 202 -7.39 3.79 21.43
CA VAL A 202 -8.02 4.20 20.17
C VAL A 202 -7.60 3.29 19.03
N VAL A 203 -6.30 3.01 18.91
CA VAL A 203 -5.73 2.09 17.92
C VAL A 203 -4.78 1.14 18.62
N HIS A 204 -4.99 -0.17 18.44
CA HIS A 204 -4.10 -1.18 19.02
C HIS A 204 -2.85 -1.35 18.17
N ARG A 205 -1.68 -1.63 18.79
CA ARG A 205 -0.39 -1.80 18.09
C ARG A 205 -0.38 -2.86 16.97
N ASP A 206 -1.23 -3.88 17.08
CA ASP A 206 -1.34 -4.95 16.06
C ASP A 206 -2.12 -4.48 14.83
N GLU A 207 -2.96 -3.46 15.03
CA GLU A 207 -3.80 -2.79 14.05
C GLU A 207 -3.22 -1.42 13.65
N LEU A 208 -1.91 -1.24 13.87
CA LEU A 208 -1.17 0.00 13.62
C LEU A 208 0.12 -0.31 12.86
N VAL A 209 0.42 0.53 11.87
CA VAL A 209 1.64 0.49 11.08
C VAL A 209 2.29 1.86 11.09
N VAL A 210 3.52 1.93 11.60
CA VAL A 210 4.37 3.11 11.49
C VAL A 210 4.87 3.20 10.05
N LEU A 211 4.72 4.38 9.46
CA LEU A 211 5.09 4.68 8.08
C LEU A 211 6.32 5.59 7.97
N ALA A 212 6.81 6.09 9.12
CA ALA A 212 8.02 6.88 9.26
C ALA A 212 9.29 6.03 9.14
#